data_AF-A0A1H7HMH3-F1
#
_entry.id   AF-A0A1H7HMH3-F1
#
_cell.length_a   1.000
_cell.length_b   1.000
_cell.length_c   1.000
_cell.angle_alpha   90.00
_cell.angle_beta   90.00
_cell.angle_gamma   90.00
#
_symmetry.space_group_name_H-M   'P 1'
#
loop_
_entity.id
_entity.type
_entity.pdbx_description
1 polymer ?
#
loop_
_entity_poly.entity_id
_entity_poly.type
_entity_poly.pdbx_seq_one_letter_code
_entity_poly.pdbx_strand_id
1 'polypeptide(L)'
;MPALPRATDDAGPAAWWSLWHEPWLEAHPGWWRGSDGLSHTLLARFQHPGPGCRLAYRTFCQYFGIDTGLASPRPFPLAAVNDLPALPLSRQELVAAATALGRVGYASHCLTSSRHGLARLFSQGHQDAGDADAWRDALRQARARPLAMTTGHEPPPDASAAQLQRWALPLMARLIEDAVPGAWARLRLRFDPQCFALEPLAPAPYPVALQRQAWRIWRAAALNDLSDYSHEIPPSAS
;
A
#
# COMPACT_ATOMS: atom_id res chain seq x y z
N MET A 1 -10.71 -35.79 -4.40
CA MET A 1 -10.46 -34.57 -3.59
C MET A 1 -11.22 -33.42 -4.24
N PRO A 2 -12.14 -32.74 -3.55
CA PRO A 2 -12.74 -31.54 -4.11
C PRO A 2 -11.71 -30.40 -4.05
N ALA A 3 -11.60 -29.67 -5.15
CA ALA A 3 -10.76 -28.49 -5.27
C ALA A 3 -11.17 -27.45 -4.22
N LEU A 4 -10.19 -26.88 -3.52
CA LEU A 4 -10.38 -25.70 -2.68
C LEU A 4 -11.02 -24.58 -3.52
N PRO A 5 -12.03 -23.86 -2.98
CA PRO A 5 -12.64 -22.76 -3.71
C PRO A 5 -11.59 -21.68 -3.96
N ARG A 6 -11.36 -21.34 -5.24
CA ARG A 6 -10.72 -20.09 -5.61
C ARG A 6 -11.45 -18.98 -4.87
N ALA A 7 -10.72 -18.13 -4.13
CA ALA A 7 -11.25 -16.89 -3.60
C ALA A 7 -12.10 -16.22 -4.70
N THR A 8 -13.37 -16.03 -4.41
CA THR A 8 -14.44 -15.79 -5.37
C THR A 8 -14.19 -14.52 -6.17
N ASP A 9 -14.36 -14.61 -7.49
CA ASP A 9 -14.27 -13.50 -8.45
C ASP A 9 -15.23 -12.31 -8.12
N ASP A 10 -16.18 -12.49 -7.19
CA ASP A 10 -17.15 -11.49 -6.73
C ASP A 10 -16.62 -10.51 -5.66
N ALA A 11 -15.50 -10.81 -5.00
CA ALA A 11 -14.94 -9.90 -3.99
C ALA A 11 -14.32 -8.64 -4.61
N GLY A 12 -13.79 -8.74 -5.83
CA GLY A 12 -13.17 -7.63 -6.55
C GLY A 12 -14.13 -6.47 -6.84
N PRO A 13 -15.29 -6.70 -7.48
CA PRO A 13 -16.27 -5.66 -7.77
C PRO A 13 -16.81 -4.94 -6.53
N ALA A 14 -17.07 -5.68 -5.44
CA ALA A 14 -17.55 -5.11 -4.19
C ALA A 14 -16.49 -4.25 -3.49
N ALA A 15 -15.23 -4.72 -3.46
CA ALA A 15 -14.13 -3.97 -2.90
C ALA A 15 -13.86 -2.67 -3.69
N TRP A 16 -13.92 -2.73 -5.03
CA TRP A 16 -13.82 -1.54 -5.88
C TRP A 16 -14.96 -0.55 -5.67
N TRP A 17 -16.19 -1.05 -5.53
CA TRP A 17 -17.35 -0.22 -5.23
C TRP A 17 -17.18 0.50 -3.89
N SER A 18 -16.78 -0.24 -2.84
CA SER A 18 -16.46 0.31 -1.51
C SER A 18 -15.36 1.37 -1.60
N LEU A 19 -14.26 1.10 -2.32
CA LEU A 19 -13.19 2.09 -2.48
C LEU A 19 -13.71 3.39 -3.12
N TRP A 20 -14.54 3.30 -4.17
CA TRP A 20 -14.95 4.48 -4.92
C TRP A 20 -16.02 5.31 -4.22
N HIS A 21 -16.95 4.66 -3.53
CA HIS A 21 -18.16 5.29 -3.00
C HIS A 21 -18.19 5.37 -1.48
N GLU A 22 -17.44 4.51 -0.78
CA GLU A 22 -17.41 4.42 0.68
C GLU A 22 -15.96 4.35 1.23
N PRO A 23 -15.02 5.19 0.75
CA PRO A 23 -13.60 5.12 1.13
C PRO A 23 -13.32 5.31 2.63
N TRP A 24 -14.28 5.86 3.38
CA TRP A 24 -14.19 6.02 4.84
C TRP A 24 -14.23 4.69 5.60
N LEU A 25 -14.82 3.62 5.04
CA LEU A 25 -15.01 2.35 5.75
C LEU A 25 -13.69 1.70 6.15
N GLU A 26 -12.66 1.88 5.32
CA GLU A 26 -11.32 1.35 5.54
C GLU A 26 -10.29 2.44 5.87
N ALA A 27 -10.74 3.67 6.16
CA ALA A 27 -9.84 4.76 6.49
C ALA A 27 -9.17 4.54 7.86
N HIS A 28 -7.87 4.81 7.92
CA HIS A 28 -7.09 4.73 9.14
C HIS A 28 -7.67 5.65 10.22
N PRO A 29 -7.82 5.17 11.48
CA PRO A 29 -8.40 5.98 12.55
C PRO A 29 -7.68 7.31 12.81
N GLY A 30 -6.38 7.37 12.48
CA GLY A 30 -5.56 8.58 12.59
C GLY A 30 -6.10 9.76 11.78
N TRP A 31 -6.76 9.53 10.63
CA TRP A 31 -7.36 10.60 9.82
C TRP A 31 -8.48 11.36 10.55
N TRP A 32 -9.08 10.73 11.56
CA TRP A 32 -10.18 11.29 12.34
C TRP A 32 -9.70 11.95 13.64
N ARG A 33 -8.54 11.53 14.17
CA ARG A 33 -8.00 12.02 15.45
C ARG A 33 -7.34 13.39 15.34
N GLY A 34 -6.92 13.81 14.14
CA GLY A 34 -6.30 15.12 13.89
C GLY A 34 -7.27 16.21 13.43
N SER A 35 -8.58 15.94 13.38
CA SER A 35 -9.60 16.90 12.95
C SER A 35 -10.36 17.44 14.16
N ASP A 36 -9.90 18.55 14.73
CA ASP A 36 -10.37 19.19 15.98
C ASP A 36 -11.82 19.74 15.98
N GLY A 37 -12.75 19.12 15.25
CA GLY A 37 -14.16 19.51 15.30
C GLY A 37 -15.15 18.62 14.57
N LEU A 38 -14.70 17.50 14.01
CA LEU A 38 -15.47 16.74 13.00
C LEU A 38 -15.69 15.26 13.36
N SER A 39 -14.94 14.69 14.32
CA SER A 39 -14.62 13.26 14.27
C SER A 39 -15.74 12.29 14.67
N HIS A 40 -16.50 12.53 15.74
CA HIS A 40 -17.52 11.56 16.17
C HIS A 40 -18.83 11.65 15.38
N THR A 41 -19.27 12.86 15.06
CA THR A 41 -20.55 13.09 14.38
C THR A 41 -20.50 12.73 12.89
N LEU A 42 -19.35 12.87 12.22
CA LEU A 42 -19.20 12.48 10.82
C LEU A 42 -19.08 10.97 10.64
N LEU A 43 -18.29 10.27 11.47
CA LEU A 43 -18.21 8.81 11.43
C LEU A 43 -19.58 8.15 11.59
N ALA A 44 -20.41 8.63 12.51
CA ALA A 44 -21.79 8.15 12.69
C ALA A 44 -22.67 8.39 11.45
N ARG A 45 -22.47 9.48 10.71
CA ARG A 45 -23.20 9.78 9.46
C ARG A 45 -22.82 8.86 8.30
N PHE A 46 -21.60 8.32 8.32
CA PHE A 46 -21.08 7.43 7.29
C PHE A 46 -21.48 5.95 7.48
N GLN A 47 -22.00 5.58 8.65
CA GLN A 47 -22.41 4.20 8.97
C GLN A 47 -23.82 3.85 8.50
N HIS A 48 -24.63 4.84 8.06
CA HIS A 48 -26.02 4.62 7.66
C HIS A 48 -26.28 5.07 6.21
N PRO A 49 -26.71 4.15 5.32
CA PRO A 49 -27.03 4.51 3.93
C PRO A 49 -28.27 5.43 3.88
N GLY A 50 -28.20 6.49 3.07
CA GLY A 50 -29.29 7.46 2.92
C GLY A 50 -28.88 8.76 2.22
N PRO A 51 -29.80 9.73 2.02
CA PRO A 51 -29.47 11.04 1.43
C PRO A 51 -28.41 11.80 2.24
N GLY A 52 -28.36 11.60 3.57
CA GLY A 52 -27.29 12.10 4.43
C GLY A 52 -25.91 11.56 4.07
N CYS A 53 -25.82 10.30 3.62
CA CYS A 53 -24.57 9.68 3.19
C CYS A 53 -24.05 10.29 1.88
N ARG A 54 -24.93 10.66 0.93
CA ARG A 54 -24.50 11.34 -0.32
C ARG A 54 -23.94 12.75 -0.05
N LEU A 55 -24.58 13.50 0.84
CA LEU A 55 -24.08 14.82 1.26
C LEU A 55 -22.74 14.66 2.01
N ALA A 56 -22.67 13.69 2.92
CA ALA A 56 -21.46 13.35 3.64
C ALA A 56 -20.32 12.91 2.69
N TYR A 57 -20.61 12.16 1.63
CA TYR A 57 -19.63 11.77 0.60
C TYR A 57 -19.02 12.98 -0.11
N ARG A 58 -19.83 13.97 -0.54
CA ARG A 58 -19.29 15.18 -1.17
C ARG A 58 -18.42 15.99 -0.22
N THR A 59 -18.88 16.19 1.02
CA THR A 59 -18.10 16.90 2.04
C THR A 59 -16.81 16.15 2.39
N PHE A 60 -16.87 14.83 2.49
CA PHE A 60 -15.70 13.97 2.69
C PHE A 60 -14.69 14.15 1.57
N CYS A 61 -15.14 14.02 0.33
CA CYS A 61 -14.27 14.15 -0.83
C CYS A 61 -13.64 15.54 -0.90
N GLN A 62 -14.41 16.60 -0.61
CA GLN A 62 -13.86 17.96 -0.53
C GLN A 62 -12.78 18.07 0.56
N TYR A 63 -13.05 17.55 1.75
CA TYR A 63 -12.10 17.60 2.88
C TYR A 63 -10.78 16.87 2.57
N PHE A 64 -10.86 15.73 1.90
CA PHE A 64 -9.69 14.92 1.52
C PHE A 64 -9.16 15.21 0.11
N GLY A 65 -9.64 16.25 -0.57
CA GLY A 65 -9.20 16.59 -1.94
C GLY A 65 -9.39 15.46 -2.95
N ILE A 66 -10.44 14.64 -2.78
CA ILE A 66 -10.80 13.57 -3.70
C ILE A 66 -11.71 14.14 -4.78
N ASP A 67 -11.34 13.95 -6.04
CA ASP A 67 -12.19 14.36 -7.16
C ASP A 67 -13.42 13.43 -7.26
N THR A 68 -14.59 14.06 -7.12
CA THR A 68 -15.91 13.41 -7.23
C THR A 68 -16.41 13.30 -8.66
N GLY A 69 -15.82 14.05 -9.60
CA GLY A 69 -16.13 14.02 -11.03
C GLY A 69 -15.45 12.87 -11.77
N LEU A 70 -14.46 12.22 -11.16
CA LEU A 70 -13.80 11.05 -11.75
C LEU A 70 -14.77 9.86 -11.84
N ALA A 71 -14.93 9.37 -13.07
CA ALA A 71 -15.71 8.16 -13.33
C ALA A 71 -15.12 6.96 -12.59
N SER A 72 -16.00 6.12 -12.04
CA SER A 72 -15.60 4.82 -11.52
C SER A 72 -14.96 4.00 -12.66
N PRO A 73 -13.81 3.33 -12.43
CA PRO A 73 -13.15 2.53 -13.46
C PRO A 73 -14.04 1.32 -13.77
N ARG A 74 -14.86 1.41 -14.82
CA ARG A 74 -15.74 0.33 -15.28
C ARG A 74 -15.33 -0.11 -16.69
N PRO A 75 -15.16 -1.42 -16.96
CA PRO A 75 -15.20 -2.52 -15.98
C PRO A 75 -14.07 -2.41 -14.94
N PHE A 76 -14.31 -2.90 -13.72
CA PHE A 76 -13.31 -2.84 -12.67
C PHE A 76 -12.03 -3.59 -13.11
N PRO A 77 -10.84 -3.00 -12.93
CA PRO A 77 -9.59 -3.65 -13.33
C PRO A 77 -9.44 -4.97 -12.58
N LEU A 78 -9.63 -6.08 -13.29
CA LEU A 78 -9.35 -7.40 -12.75
C LEU A 78 -7.84 -7.62 -12.74
N ALA A 79 -7.32 -8.16 -11.63
CA ALA A 79 -5.90 -8.48 -11.45
C ALA A 79 -5.32 -9.32 -12.61
N ALA A 80 -6.16 -10.14 -13.24
CA ALA A 80 -5.76 -11.06 -14.31
C ALA A 80 -5.47 -10.38 -15.66
N VAL A 81 -5.99 -9.17 -15.92
CA VAL A 81 -5.97 -8.61 -17.29
C VAL A 81 -4.76 -7.70 -17.55
N ASN A 82 -4.16 -7.09 -16.52
CA ASN A 82 -3.20 -5.99 -16.72
C ASN A 82 -1.86 -6.09 -15.97
N ASP A 83 -1.45 -7.27 -15.47
CA ASP A 83 -0.20 -7.39 -14.68
C ASP A 83 -0.17 -6.48 -13.42
N LEU A 84 -1.29 -5.85 -13.10
CA LEU A 84 -1.50 -4.98 -11.95
C LEU A 84 -1.69 -5.87 -10.71
N PRO A 85 -1.23 -5.42 -9.53
CA PRO A 85 -1.61 -6.08 -8.29
C PRO A 85 -3.13 -6.06 -8.15
N ALA A 86 -3.68 -7.02 -7.40
CA ALA A 86 -5.10 -7.10 -7.14
C ALA A 86 -5.57 -5.86 -6.36
N LEU A 87 -5.94 -4.81 -7.08
CA LEU A 87 -6.58 -3.63 -6.52
C LEU A 87 -8.10 -3.90 -6.41
N PRO A 88 -8.77 -3.29 -5.42
CA PRO A 88 -8.20 -2.47 -4.36
C PRO A 88 -7.65 -3.33 -3.22
N LEU A 89 -6.53 -2.90 -2.63
CA LEU A 89 -5.82 -3.67 -1.60
C LEU A 89 -6.27 -3.26 -0.20
N SER A 90 -6.38 -4.24 0.68
CA SER A 90 -6.57 -4.02 2.11
C SER A 90 -5.44 -3.18 2.72
N ARG A 91 -5.69 -2.66 3.92
CA ARG A 91 -4.69 -1.89 4.66
C ARG A 91 -3.39 -2.67 4.88
N GLN A 92 -3.47 -3.95 5.25
CA GLN A 92 -2.29 -4.78 5.53
C GLN A 92 -1.45 -4.98 4.26
N GLU A 93 -2.09 -5.34 3.15
CA GLU A 93 -1.42 -5.52 1.87
C GLU A 93 -0.76 -4.23 1.36
N LEU A 94 -1.42 -3.08 1.55
CA LEU A 94 -0.84 -1.77 1.21
C LEU A 94 0.42 -1.48 2.03
N VAL A 95 0.38 -1.73 3.34
CA VAL A 95 1.52 -1.53 4.26
C VAL A 95 2.66 -2.49 3.93
N ALA A 96 2.36 -3.77 3.68
CA ALA A 96 3.34 -4.78 3.30
C ALA A 96 4.02 -4.42 1.96
N ALA A 97 3.23 -4.02 0.95
CA ALA A 97 3.74 -3.60 -0.34
C ALA A 97 4.64 -2.35 -0.25
N ALA A 98 4.21 -1.31 0.49
CA ALA A 98 5.00 -0.11 0.69
C ALA A 98 6.33 -0.43 1.42
N THR A 99 6.28 -1.27 2.44
CA THR A 99 7.48 -1.69 3.19
C THR A 99 8.44 -2.47 2.29
N ALA A 100 7.94 -3.42 1.50
CA ALA A 100 8.76 -4.21 0.58
C ALA A 100 9.42 -3.34 -0.51
N LEU A 101 8.66 -2.41 -1.11
CA LEU A 101 9.20 -1.43 -2.05
C LEU A 101 10.31 -0.60 -1.41
N GLY A 102 10.10 -0.12 -0.18
CA GLY A 102 11.10 0.63 0.58
C GLY A 102 12.36 -0.18 0.85
N ARG A 103 12.22 -1.44 1.29
CA ARG A 103 13.36 -2.35 1.53
C ARG A 103 14.17 -2.62 0.25
N VAL A 104 13.51 -2.91 -0.87
CA VAL A 104 14.19 -3.16 -2.15
C VAL A 104 14.86 -1.88 -2.68
N GLY A 105 14.19 -0.73 -2.57
CA GLY A 105 14.77 0.56 -2.91
C GLY A 105 16.02 0.87 -2.07
N TYR A 106 15.96 0.56 -0.77
CA TYR A 106 17.06 0.80 0.16
C TYR A 106 18.25 -0.09 -0.18
N ALA A 107 18.00 -1.39 -0.34
CA ALA A 107 19.00 -2.36 -0.74
C ALA A 107 19.65 -1.99 -2.08
N SER A 108 18.85 -1.53 -3.05
CA SER A 108 19.34 -1.05 -4.35
C SER A 108 20.28 0.14 -4.20
N HIS A 109 19.91 1.13 -3.37
CA HIS A 109 20.76 2.27 -3.06
C HIS A 109 22.08 1.85 -2.39
N CYS A 110 22.05 0.93 -1.44
CA CYS A 110 23.27 0.45 -0.78
C CYS A 110 24.21 -0.26 -1.78
N LEU A 111 23.67 -1.07 -2.70
CA LEU A 111 24.45 -1.75 -3.73
C LEU A 111 25.11 -0.77 -4.71
N THR A 112 24.46 0.35 -5.03
CA THR A 112 24.98 1.33 -5.99
C THR A 112 25.90 2.37 -5.34
N SER A 113 25.58 2.80 -4.12
CA SER A 113 26.08 4.07 -3.57
C SER A 113 26.71 3.98 -2.19
N SER A 114 26.52 2.88 -1.43
CA SER A 114 27.05 2.80 -0.05
C SER A 114 27.29 1.37 0.45
N ARG A 115 28.57 0.95 0.46
CA ARG A 115 29.00 -0.31 1.07
C ARG A 115 28.76 -0.37 2.58
N HIS A 116 28.80 0.77 3.27
CA HIS A 116 28.54 0.84 4.71
C HIS A 116 27.06 0.60 5.04
N GLY A 117 26.13 1.00 4.15
CA GLY A 117 24.71 0.71 4.31
C GLY A 117 24.38 -0.78 4.32
N LEU A 118 25.10 -1.59 3.53
CA LEU A 118 24.91 -3.05 3.50
C LEU A 118 25.23 -3.75 4.83
N ALA A 119 26.29 -3.30 5.52
CA ALA A 119 26.65 -3.88 6.82
C ALA A 119 25.60 -3.59 7.90
N ARG A 120 24.92 -2.43 7.81
CA ARG A 120 23.85 -2.05 8.75
C ARG A 120 22.59 -2.89 8.59
N LEU A 121 22.26 -3.31 7.37
CA LEU A 121 21.06 -4.14 7.08
C LEU A 121 21.03 -5.45 7.87
N PHE A 122 22.20 -5.99 8.23
CA PHE A 122 22.34 -7.23 8.97
C PHE A 122 22.92 -7.04 10.37
N SER A 123 22.92 -5.80 10.88
CA SER A 123 23.30 -5.55 12.27
C SER A 123 22.28 -6.16 13.24
N GLN A 124 22.71 -6.45 14.47
CA GLN A 124 21.92 -7.16 15.49
C GLN A 124 20.50 -6.59 15.68
N GLY A 125 20.34 -5.27 15.61
CA GLY A 125 19.02 -4.62 15.76
C GLY A 125 17.97 -4.97 14.70
N HIS A 126 18.35 -5.48 13.53
CA HIS A 126 17.39 -6.00 12.54
C HIS A 126 17.20 -7.52 12.62
N GLN A 127 18.14 -8.22 13.25
CA GLN A 127 18.06 -9.66 13.49
C GLN A 127 17.10 -9.97 14.64
N ASP A 128 17.14 -9.16 15.72
CA ASP A 128 16.25 -9.31 16.88
C ASP A 128 14.78 -9.01 16.55
N ALA A 129 14.53 -8.23 15.49
CA ALA A 129 13.19 -7.90 15.00
C ALA A 129 12.60 -8.95 14.04
N GLY A 130 13.32 -10.03 13.74
CA GLY A 130 12.87 -11.07 12.79
C GLY A 130 12.88 -10.65 11.31
N ASP A 131 13.42 -9.48 10.98
CA ASP A 131 13.36 -8.89 9.64
C ASP A 131 14.45 -9.40 8.67
N ALA A 132 15.34 -10.27 9.15
CA ALA A 132 16.51 -10.70 8.40
C ALA A 132 16.17 -11.38 7.06
N ASP A 133 15.14 -12.22 7.02
CA ASP A 133 14.72 -12.91 5.79
C ASP A 133 14.14 -11.96 4.76
N ALA A 134 13.35 -10.98 5.21
CA ALA A 134 12.81 -9.97 4.31
C ALA A 134 13.90 -9.06 3.75
N TRP A 135 14.94 -8.75 4.52
CA TRP A 135 16.11 -8.03 4.01
C TRP A 135 16.96 -8.86 3.04
N ARG A 136 17.15 -10.16 3.30
CA ARG A 136 17.80 -11.07 2.35
C ARG A 136 17.05 -11.12 1.03
N ASP A 137 15.73 -11.23 1.10
CA ASP A 137 14.89 -11.24 -0.09
C ASP A 137 14.97 -9.92 -0.85
N ALA A 138 14.87 -8.79 -0.16
CA ALA A 138 15.02 -7.47 -0.76
C ALA A 138 16.38 -7.30 -1.47
N LEU A 139 17.47 -7.81 -0.89
CA LEU A 139 18.79 -7.80 -1.51
C LEU A 139 18.88 -8.71 -2.73
N ARG A 140 18.25 -9.90 -2.71
CA ARG A 140 18.17 -10.77 -3.90
C ARG A 140 17.43 -10.06 -5.03
N GLN A 141 16.30 -9.42 -4.73
CA GLN A 141 15.52 -8.68 -5.70
C GLN A 141 16.29 -7.47 -6.25
N ALA A 142 16.92 -6.67 -5.38
CA ALA A 142 17.74 -5.52 -5.77
C ALA A 142 18.95 -5.90 -6.63
N ARG A 143 19.59 -7.04 -6.35
CA ARG A 143 20.70 -7.58 -7.17
C ARG A 143 20.24 -8.02 -8.55
N ALA A 144 19.07 -8.67 -8.64
CA ALA A 144 18.53 -9.11 -9.92
C ALA A 144 18.09 -7.92 -10.77
N ARG A 145 17.49 -6.90 -10.15
CA ARG A 145 17.14 -5.65 -10.80
C ARG A 145 17.13 -4.50 -9.77
N PRO A 146 18.01 -3.50 -9.88
CA PRO A 146 18.00 -2.38 -8.94
C PRO A 146 16.75 -1.51 -9.11
N LEU A 147 16.09 -1.19 -7.99
CA LEU A 147 15.00 -0.23 -7.94
C LEU A 147 15.56 1.15 -7.59
N ALA A 148 15.72 2.01 -8.59
CA ALA A 148 16.11 3.40 -8.37
C ALA A 148 14.88 4.21 -7.94
N MET A 149 14.79 4.58 -6.66
CA MET A 149 13.77 5.52 -6.20
C MET A 149 14.17 6.90 -6.71
N THR A 150 13.52 7.39 -7.78
CA THR A 150 13.90 8.64 -8.46
C THR A 150 13.47 9.91 -7.72
N THR A 151 13.06 9.81 -6.46
CA THR A 151 12.61 10.96 -5.67
C THR A 151 13.77 11.91 -5.32
N GLY A 152 15.03 11.56 -5.60
CA GLY A 152 16.18 12.41 -5.30
C GLY A 152 16.52 12.46 -3.79
N HIS A 153 15.73 11.80 -2.96
CA HIS A 153 15.91 11.72 -1.52
C HIS A 153 16.75 10.49 -1.14
N GLU A 154 17.75 10.72 -0.29
CA GLU A 154 18.53 9.64 0.31
C GLU A 154 17.63 8.70 1.13
N PRO A 155 17.97 7.41 1.19
CA PRO A 155 17.21 6.47 1.99
C PRO A 155 17.22 6.83 3.48
N PRO A 156 16.16 6.50 4.23
CA PRO A 156 16.03 6.87 5.63
C PRO A 156 17.14 6.22 6.50
N PRO A 157 17.76 6.94 7.43
CA PRO A 157 18.94 6.45 8.14
C PRO A 157 18.67 5.23 9.02
N ASP A 158 17.46 5.07 9.58
CA ASP A 158 17.18 4.01 10.57
C ASP A 158 16.60 2.74 9.93
N ALA A 159 16.26 2.79 8.64
CA ALA A 159 15.65 1.70 7.88
C ALA A 159 14.45 1.02 8.56
N SER A 160 13.75 1.74 9.46
CA SER A 160 12.56 1.24 10.15
C SER A 160 11.42 1.05 9.15
N ALA A 161 10.53 0.09 9.40
CA ALA A 161 9.41 -0.21 8.50
C ALA A 161 8.55 1.04 8.21
N ALA A 162 8.27 1.86 9.22
CA ALA A 162 7.50 3.11 9.05
C ALA A 162 8.22 4.14 8.17
N GLN A 163 9.54 4.33 8.33
CA GLN A 163 10.30 5.25 7.49
C GLN A 163 10.45 4.72 6.05
N LEU A 164 10.64 3.41 5.89
CA LEU A 164 10.71 2.77 4.57
C LEU A 164 9.38 2.87 3.81
N GLN A 165 8.26 2.68 4.52
CA GLN A 165 6.93 2.93 3.95
C GLN A 165 6.83 4.36 3.45
N ARG A 166 7.10 5.34 4.32
CA ARG A 166 7.07 6.78 3.98
C ARG A 166 7.87 7.09 2.72
N TRP A 167 9.08 6.55 2.64
CA TRP A 167 9.98 6.77 1.52
C TRP A 167 9.48 6.11 0.21
N ALA A 168 8.77 4.99 0.30
CA ALA A 168 8.20 4.30 -0.86
C ALA A 168 6.85 4.85 -1.33
N LEU A 169 6.11 5.57 -0.47
CA LEU A 169 4.76 6.06 -0.78
C LEU A 169 4.71 6.93 -2.06
N PRO A 170 5.64 7.85 -2.35
CA PRO A 170 5.57 8.64 -3.58
C PRO A 170 5.63 7.79 -4.86
N LEU A 171 6.46 6.73 -4.88
CA LEU A 171 6.50 5.80 -6.01
C LEU A 171 5.18 5.02 -6.08
N MET A 172 4.75 4.44 -4.96
CA MET A 172 3.51 3.65 -4.90
C MET A 172 2.29 4.46 -5.35
N ALA A 173 2.19 5.70 -4.88
CA ALA A 173 1.17 6.65 -5.24
C ALA A 173 1.10 6.89 -6.74
N ARG A 174 2.26 7.17 -7.35
CA ARG A 174 2.34 7.43 -8.79
C ARG A 174 1.96 6.20 -9.60
N LEU A 175 2.43 5.02 -9.19
CA LEU A 175 2.10 3.77 -9.86
C LEU A 175 0.59 3.46 -9.82
N ILE A 176 -0.04 3.64 -8.65
CA ILE A 176 -1.50 3.49 -8.52
C ILE A 176 -2.22 4.50 -9.40
N GLU A 177 -1.83 5.78 -9.35
CA GLU A 177 -2.52 6.86 -10.06
C GLU A 177 -2.37 6.73 -11.58
N ASP A 178 -1.21 6.28 -12.07
CA ASP A 178 -0.97 5.98 -13.48
C ASP A 178 -1.78 4.77 -13.97
N ALA A 179 -2.01 3.79 -13.09
CA ALA A 179 -2.79 2.59 -13.43
C ALA A 179 -4.31 2.85 -13.38
N VAL A 180 -4.76 3.57 -12.35
CA VAL A 180 -6.18 3.86 -12.09
C VAL A 180 -6.30 5.27 -11.52
N PRO A 181 -6.55 6.29 -12.38
CA PRO A 181 -6.68 7.68 -11.95
C PRO A 181 -7.74 7.85 -10.85
N GLY A 182 -7.38 8.54 -9.77
CA GLY A 182 -8.22 8.77 -8.59
C GLY A 182 -8.22 7.65 -7.56
N ALA A 183 -7.60 6.50 -7.83
CA ALA A 183 -7.53 5.41 -6.87
C ALA A 183 -6.60 5.74 -5.71
N TRP A 184 -5.48 6.46 -5.95
CA TRP A 184 -4.55 6.79 -4.88
C TRP A 184 -5.17 7.71 -3.83
N ALA A 185 -5.92 8.73 -4.27
CA ALA A 185 -6.60 9.66 -3.39
C ALA A 185 -7.53 8.97 -2.37
N ARG A 186 -8.05 7.79 -2.73
CA ARG A 186 -8.90 6.93 -1.89
C ARG A 186 -8.09 5.92 -1.08
N LEU A 187 -7.14 5.22 -1.70
CA LEU A 187 -6.31 4.21 -1.05
C LEU A 187 -5.37 4.79 0.02
N ARG A 188 -4.88 6.03 -0.16
CA ARG A 188 -4.02 6.71 0.81
C ARG A 188 -4.67 6.84 2.19
N LEU A 189 -6.01 6.87 2.25
CA LEU A 189 -6.76 6.96 3.49
C LEU A 189 -6.59 5.71 4.37
N ARG A 190 -6.21 4.57 3.80
CA ARG A 190 -5.96 3.33 4.53
C ARG A 190 -4.63 3.34 5.30
N PHE A 191 -3.71 4.25 4.94
CA PHE A 191 -2.45 4.45 5.64
C PHE A 191 -2.60 5.39 6.82
N ASP A 192 -1.66 5.29 7.78
CA ASP A 192 -1.54 6.28 8.84
C ASP A 192 -1.24 7.67 8.24
N PRO A 193 -2.00 8.74 8.58
CA PRO A 193 -1.73 10.09 8.09
C PRO A 193 -0.31 10.58 8.39
N GLN A 194 0.33 10.10 9.47
CA GLN A 194 1.71 10.44 9.79
C GLN A 194 2.70 10.00 8.71
N CYS A 195 2.31 9.07 7.84
CA CYS A 195 3.14 8.64 6.73
C CYS A 195 3.19 9.66 5.56
N PHE A 196 2.30 10.65 5.53
CA PHE A 196 2.23 11.66 4.47
C PHE A 196 2.75 13.04 4.92
N ALA A 197 3.36 13.13 6.10
CA ALA A 197 3.96 14.37 6.59
C ALA A 197 5.14 14.87 5.73
N LEU A 198 5.60 14.04 4.78
CA LEU A 198 6.72 14.31 3.91
C LEU A 198 6.29 14.09 2.46
N GLU A 199 6.28 15.22 1.74
CA GLU A 199 6.39 15.37 0.28
C GLU A 199 5.16 15.26 -0.64
N PRO A 200 5.10 16.12 -1.68
CA PRO A 200 4.14 16.03 -2.77
C PRO A 200 4.43 14.83 -3.68
N LEU A 201 3.40 14.43 -4.43
CA LEU A 201 3.51 13.39 -5.47
C LEU A 201 4.63 13.73 -6.47
N ALA A 202 5.48 12.75 -6.79
CA ALA A 202 6.58 12.93 -7.72
C ALA A 202 6.08 13.42 -9.11
N PRO A 203 6.68 14.48 -9.68
CA PRO A 203 6.25 15.05 -10.95
C PRO A 203 6.96 14.37 -12.13
N ALA A 204 6.59 13.12 -12.46
CA ALA A 204 6.81 12.50 -13.78
C ALA A 204 6.28 11.05 -13.80
N PRO A 205 5.86 10.53 -14.97
CA PRO A 205 5.65 9.10 -15.14
C PRO A 205 6.99 8.35 -15.09
N TYR A 206 7.02 7.25 -14.34
CA TYR A 206 8.20 6.39 -14.23
C TYR A 206 8.44 5.56 -15.51
N PRO A 207 9.69 5.17 -15.83
CA PRO A 207 9.96 4.24 -16.92
C PRO A 207 9.22 2.90 -16.75
N VAL A 208 8.66 2.35 -17.83
CA VAL A 208 7.85 1.10 -17.81
C VAL A 208 8.59 -0.08 -17.15
N ALA A 209 9.90 -0.17 -17.32
CA ALA A 209 10.71 -1.23 -16.70
C ALA A 209 10.70 -1.16 -15.16
N LEU A 210 10.74 0.06 -14.61
CA LEU A 210 10.67 0.31 -13.17
C LEU A 210 9.26 0.02 -12.66
N GLN A 211 8.23 0.46 -13.39
CA GLN A 211 6.83 0.15 -13.05
C GLN A 211 6.60 -1.36 -12.92
N ARG A 212 6.99 -2.14 -13.94
CA ARG A 212 6.88 -3.61 -13.93
C ARG A 212 7.63 -4.26 -12.77
N GLN A 213 8.81 -3.74 -12.43
CA GLN A 213 9.57 -4.26 -11.30
C GLN A 213 8.85 -3.97 -9.97
N ALA A 214 8.40 -2.73 -9.76
CA ALA A 214 7.65 -2.35 -8.58
C ALA A 214 6.38 -3.20 -8.42
N TRP A 215 5.64 -3.43 -9.51
CA TRP A 215 4.48 -4.32 -9.51
C TRP A 215 4.80 -5.79 -9.18
N ARG A 216 6.01 -6.27 -9.52
CA ARG A 216 6.46 -7.62 -9.14
C ARG A 216 6.78 -7.70 -7.65
N ILE A 217 7.55 -6.74 -7.12
CA ILE A 217 7.88 -6.63 -5.69
C ILE A 217 6.59 -6.60 -4.87
N TRP A 218 5.63 -5.78 -5.32
CA TRP A 218 4.32 -5.66 -4.71
C TRP A 218 3.57 -6.97 -4.66
N ARG A 219 3.40 -7.66 -5.81
CA ARG A 219 2.69 -8.93 -5.89
C ARG A 219 3.29 -9.98 -4.96
N ALA A 220 4.62 -10.07 -4.89
CA ALA A 220 5.30 -10.99 -3.98
C ALA A 220 4.99 -10.67 -2.51
N ALA A 221 5.00 -9.39 -2.13
CA ALA A 221 4.72 -8.97 -0.76
C ALA A 221 3.26 -9.23 -0.35
N ALA A 222 2.29 -8.96 -1.23
CA ALA A 222 0.88 -9.19 -0.94
C ALA A 222 0.52 -10.68 -0.84
N LEU A 223 1.23 -11.56 -1.55
CA LEU A 223 0.99 -13.01 -1.50
C LEU A 223 1.62 -13.70 -0.28
N ASN A 224 2.73 -13.19 0.25
CA ASN A 224 3.44 -13.79 1.38
C ASN A 224 2.70 -13.60 2.73
N ASP A 225 1.89 -12.56 2.88
CA ASP A 225 1.10 -12.30 4.10
C ASP A 225 -0.08 -13.29 4.27
N LEU A 226 -0.52 -13.91 3.17
CA LEU A 226 -1.59 -14.92 3.18
C LEU A 226 -1.09 -16.31 3.62
N SER A 227 0.21 -16.60 3.49
CA SER A 227 0.78 -17.89 3.88
C SER A 227 1.02 -18.03 5.39
N ASP A 228 1.28 -16.94 6.11
CA ASP A 228 1.54 -16.98 7.56
C ASP A 228 0.27 -17.24 8.39
N TYR A 229 -0.93 -16.99 7.84
CA TYR A 229 -2.20 -17.29 8.50
C TYR A 229 -2.65 -18.76 8.39
N SER A 230 -1.96 -19.59 7.61
CA SER A 230 -2.36 -21.00 7.40
C SER A 230 -1.83 -21.97 8.45
N HIS A 231 -1.10 -21.50 9.48
CA HIS A 231 -0.44 -22.35 10.46
C HIS A 231 -0.99 -22.32 11.90
N GLU A 232 -2.04 -21.55 12.19
CA GLU A 232 -2.69 -21.54 13.52
C GLU A 232 -4.06 -22.25 13.50
N ILE A 233 -4.06 -23.57 13.34
CA ILE A 233 -5.15 -24.40 13.88
C ILE A 233 -4.51 -25.31 14.92
N PRO A 234 -4.65 -25.03 16.23
CA PRO A 234 -4.22 -25.98 17.24
C PRO A 234 -5.05 -27.26 17.09
N PRO A 235 -4.44 -28.46 17.10
CA PRO A 235 -5.20 -29.70 17.08
C PRO A 235 -6.08 -29.73 18.31
N SER A 236 -7.40 -29.83 18.10
CA SER A 236 -8.36 -30.02 19.18
C SER A 236 -7.95 -31.25 19.99
N ALA A 237 -7.63 -31.03 21.26
CA ALA A 237 -7.38 -32.10 22.21
C ALA A 237 -8.61 -33.01 22.26
N SER A 238 -8.38 -34.29 21.94
CA SER A 238 -9.32 -35.39 22.19
C SER A 238 -9.26 -35.83 23.64
#